data_AF-A0A2E5E860-F1
#
_entry.id   AF-A0A2E5E860-F1
#
_cell.length_a   1.000
_cell.length_b   1.000
_cell.length_c   1.000
_cell.angle_alpha   90.00
_cell.angle_beta   90.00
_cell.angle_gamma   90.00
#
_symmetry.space_group_name_H-M   'P 1'
#
loop_
_entity.id
_entity.type
_entity.pdbx_description
1 polymer ?
#
loop_
_entity_poly.entity_id
_entity_poly.type
_entity_poly.pdbx_seq_one_letter_code
_entity_poly.pdbx_strand_id
1 'polypeptide(L)'
;MSQVPVEAEPTLAKKKPKSWHGVVGTLSIIIGVLGLVCWGCDSVNNAFAGAATSFESSSTVVAQSSNSTVADTGASATANGNSTETAFAPEPVSAAGQGGVLDIVIGFVSFLLSIMLLVGGIGLVNRKPWSRSTLIFWAWLKILLTIIWIIVYFSLIDDQIPMIQEEMRRSMQEQGNGDQAEVFIGWIKPIITTIIILMGLFLLAWPLFLVFFLGRDKIKNETDGWGGGLQQDIDGWNGG
;
A
#
# COMPACT_ATOMS: atom_id res chain seq x y z
N MET A 1 -59.55 21.49 50.14
CA MET A 1 -59.15 20.68 48.98
C MET A 1 -57.72 21.04 48.65
N SER A 2 -56.78 20.20 49.07
CA SER A 2 -55.33 20.43 48.97
C SER A 2 -54.85 19.83 47.64
N GLN A 3 -54.35 20.66 46.73
CA GLN A 3 -53.76 20.19 45.47
C GLN A 3 -52.34 19.70 45.74
N VAL A 4 -52.09 18.44 45.39
CA VAL A 4 -50.75 17.83 45.45
C VAL A 4 -49.98 18.29 44.21
N PRO A 5 -48.75 18.84 44.35
CA PRO A 5 -47.94 19.25 43.21
C PRO A 5 -47.54 18.01 42.38
N VAL A 6 -47.81 18.05 41.08
CA VAL A 6 -47.42 17.02 40.12
C VAL A 6 -45.92 17.11 39.91
N GLU A 7 -45.19 16.20 40.54
CA GLU A 7 -43.74 16.03 40.43
C GLU A 7 -43.40 15.62 38.98
N ALA A 8 -42.65 16.47 38.28
CA ALA A 8 -42.32 16.27 36.87
C ALA A 8 -41.41 15.04 36.73
N GLU A 9 -41.91 14.03 36.01
CA GLU A 9 -41.21 12.80 35.68
C GLU A 9 -39.84 13.13 35.04
N PRO A 10 -38.72 12.61 35.57
CA PRO A 10 -37.39 12.91 35.04
C PRO A 10 -37.33 12.42 33.60
N THR A 11 -37.25 13.35 32.65
CA THR A 11 -37.14 13.06 31.23
C THR A 11 -35.92 12.16 31.01
N LEU A 12 -36.18 10.86 30.85
CA LEU A 12 -35.21 9.83 30.54
C LEU A 12 -34.40 10.31 29.33
N ALA A 13 -33.15 10.70 29.57
CA ALA A 13 -32.24 11.20 28.55
C ALA A 13 -32.16 10.16 27.42
N LYS A 14 -32.85 10.43 26.31
CA LYS A 14 -32.92 9.55 25.15
C LYS A 14 -31.49 9.31 24.67
N LYS A 15 -30.95 8.13 25.00
CA LYS A 15 -29.59 7.73 24.65
C LYS A 15 -29.49 7.75 23.13
N LYS A 16 -28.75 8.72 22.56
CA LYS A 16 -28.57 8.81 21.11
C LYS A 16 -28.09 7.45 20.59
N PRO A 17 -28.78 6.82 19.63
CA PRO A 17 -28.35 5.54 19.09
C PRO A 17 -26.94 5.69 18.55
N LYS A 18 -26.06 4.77 18.95
CA LYS A 18 -24.65 4.78 18.59
C LYS A 18 -24.55 4.68 17.06
N SER A 19 -24.21 5.78 16.39
CA SER A 19 -24.23 5.85 14.93
C SER A 19 -23.03 5.12 14.34
N TRP A 20 -23.29 3.95 13.76
CA TRP A 20 -22.32 3.11 13.06
C TRP A 20 -21.48 3.84 12.01
N HIS A 21 -22.05 4.85 11.37
CA HIS A 21 -21.38 5.74 10.41
C HIS A 21 -20.07 6.33 10.94
N GLY A 22 -20.01 6.68 12.23
CA GLY A 22 -18.81 7.22 12.85
C GLY A 22 -17.67 6.20 12.92
N VAL A 23 -18.00 4.93 13.20
CA VAL A 23 -17.00 3.85 13.30
C VAL A 23 -16.40 3.55 11.93
N VAL A 24 -17.24 3.43 10.90
CA VAL A 24 -16.78 3.17 9.53
C VAL A 24 -15.96 4.32 8.99
N GLY A 25 -16.42 5.57 9.20
CA GLY A 25 -15.68 6.76 8.78
C GLY A 25 -14.30 6.82 9.44
N THR A 26 -14.23 6.55 10.76
CA THR A 26 -12.97 6.53 11.50
C THR A 26 -12.03 5.43 11.01
N LEU A 27 -12.54 4.22 10.77
CA LEU A 27 -11.73 3.12 10.23
C LEU A 27 -11.17 3.45 8.84
N SER A 28 -11.98 4.04 7.96
CA SER A 28 -11.49 4.47 6.64
C SER A 28 -10.42 5.55 6.74
N ILE A 29 -10.51 6.48 7.71
CA ILE A 29 -9.46 7.49 7.94
C ILE A 29 -8.19 6.81 8.45
N ILE A 30 -8.28 5.93 9.45
CA ILE A 30 -7.11 5.22 10.01
C ILE A 30 -6.42 4.43 8.91
N ILE A 31 -7.16 3.65 8.12
CA ILE A 31 -6.62 2.84 7.03
C ILE A 31 -6.06 3.72 5.92
N GLY A 32 -6.71 4.84 5.59
CA GLY A 32 -6.20 5.80 4.61
C GLY A 32 -4.87 6.42 5.04
N VAL A 33 -4.77 6.82 6.31
CA VAL A 33 -3.52 7.35 6.88
C VAL A 33 -2.46 6.27 6.96
N LEU A 34 -2.79 5.04 7.40
CA LEU A 34 -1.84 3.93 7.43
C LEU A 34 -1.32 3.60 6.03
N GLY A 35 -2.19 3.58 5.03
CA GLY A 35 -1.80 3.37 3.64
C GLY A 35 -0.87 4.47 3.16
N LEU A 36 -1.17 5.72 3.48
CA LEU A 36 -0.34 6.87 3.11
C LEU A 36 1.03 6.86 3.81
N VAL A 37 1.09 6.45 5.08
CA VAL A 37 2.35 6.37 5.83
C VAL A 37 3.17 5.16 5.39
N CYS A 38 2.58 3.97 5.35
CA CYS A 38 3.33 2.75 5.04
C CYS A 38 3.76 2.67 3.57
N TRP A 39 2.93 3.11 2.62
CA TRP A 39 3.25 3.00 1.19
C TRP A 39 3.72 4.33 0.60
N GLY A 40 3.22 5.46 1.11
CA GLY A 40 3.61 6.77 0.63
C GLY A 40 5.02 7.17 1.05
N CYS A 41 5.47 6.82 2.27
CA CYS A 41 6.84 7.16 2.69
C CYS A 41 7.90 6.42 1.86
N ASP A 42 7.72 5.14 1.58
CA ASP A 42 8.67 4.37 0.76
C ASP A 42 8.66 4.84 -0.70
N SER A 43 7.48 5.10 -1.26
CA SER A 43 7.36 5.60 -2.64
C SER A 43 7.97 6.99 -2.80
N VAL A 44 7.78 7.89 -1.84
CA VAL A 44 8.34 9.26 -1.87
C VAL A 44 9.86 9.22 -1.67
N ASN A 45 10.37 8.38 -0.76
CA ASN A 45 11.81 8.21 -0.60
C ASN A 45 12.46 7.65 -1.87
N ASN A 46 11.87 6.63 -2.49
CA ASN A 46 12.40 6.04 -3.71
C ASN A 46 12.29 6.98 -4.92
N ALA A 47 11.19 7.73 -5.05
CA ALA A 47 11.04 8.73 -6.11
C ALA A 47 12.01 9.91 -5.93
N PHE A 48 12.22 10.37 -4.70
CA PHE A 48 13.16 11.46 -4.41
C PHE A 48 14.62 11.01 -4.60
N ALA A 49 14.97 9.80 -4.18
CA ALA A 49 16.29 9.22 -4.42
C ALA A 49 16.57 9.04 -5.93
N GLY A 50 15.59 8.58 -6.71
CA GLY A 50 15.71 8.48 -8.18
C GLY A 50 15.80 9.84 -8.90
N ALA A 51 15.14 10.87 -8.37
CA ALA A 51 15.25 12.23 -8.90
C ALA A 51 16.61 12.89 -8.59
N ALA A 52 17.20 12.57 -7.42
CA ALA A 52 18.53 13.07 -7.05
C ALA A 52 19.65 12.47 -7.92
N THR A 53 19.59 11.16 -8.21
CA THR A 53 20.62 10.47 -9.03
C THR A 53 20.57 10.85 -10.51
N SER A 54 19.40 11.21 -11.03
CA SER A 54 19.25 11.71 -12.41
C SER A 54 19.82 13.12 -12.60
N PHE A 55 19.92 13.91 -11.53
CA PHE A 55 20.55 15.24 -11.57
C PHE A 55 22.08 15.17 -11.52
N GLU A 56 22.66 14.22 -10.78
CA GLU A 56 24.11 14.03 -10.68
C GLU A 56 24.74 13.55 -12.01
N SER A 57 24.01 12.71 -12.75
CA SER A 57 24.45 12.13 -14.03
C SER A 57 24.68 13.15 -15.14
N SER A 58 24.24 14.41 -14.97
CA SER A 58 24.48 15.49 -15.94
C SER A 58 25.72 16.35 -15.65
N SER A 59 26.44 16.10 -14.56
CA SER A 59 27.58 16.95 -14.14
C SER A 59 28.97 16.29 -14.21
N THR A 60 29.04 14.99 -14.46
CA THR A 60 30.32 14.23 -14.53
C THR A 60 30.66 13.76 -15.95
N VAL A 61 30.67 14.69 -16.91
CA VAL A 61 31.43 14.54 -18.17
C VAL A 61 32.78 15.25 -18.01
N VAL A 62 33.55 14.96 -16.95
CA VAL A 62 34.93 15.45 -16.83
C VAL A 62 35.81 14.43 -16.12
N ALA A 63 36.78 13.91 -16.88
CA ALA A 63 38.04 13.31 -16.46
C ALA A 63 38.05 11.91 -15.81
N GLN A 64 37.67 10.88 -16.58
CA GLN A 64 38.36 9.58 -16.44
C GLN A 64 39.60 9.60 -17.35
N SER A 65 40.61 10.33 -16.88
CA SER A 65 41.95 10.37 -17.47
C SER A 65 42.61 9.01 -17.29
N SER A 66 42.97 8.41 -18.41
CA SER A 66 43.81 7.23 -18.58
C SER A 66 45.00 7.25 -17.64
N ASN A 67 45.09 6.26 -16.74
CA ASN A 67 46.36 5.88 -16.11
C ASN A 67 46.66 4.44 -16.48
N SER A 68 47.31 4.28 -17.64
CA SER A 68 48.00 3.05 -18.03
C SER A 68 49.46 3.16 -17.56
N THR A 69 49.89 2.33 -16.63
CA THR A 69 51.30 1.93 -16.36
C THR A 69 51.30 1.13 -15.05
N VAL A 70 52.03 0.05 -14.83
CA VAL A 70 52.96 -0.78 -15.61
C VAL A 70 53.05 -2.08 -14.79
N ALA A 71 53.22 -3.21 -15.47
CA ALA A 71 53.55 -4.48 -14.83
C ALA A 71 54.91 -4.38 -14.14
N ASP A 72 55.03 -4.82 -12.89
CA ASP A 72 56.32 -5.24 -12.36
C ASP A 72 56.18 -6.51 -11.50
N THR A 73 56.93 -7.52 -11.92
CA THR A 73 57.07 -8.84 -11.31
C THR A 73 58.13 -8.78 -10.23
N GLY A 74 57.77 -9.10 -8.98
CA GLY A 74 58.73 -9.18 -7.89
C GLY A 74 58.23 -10.04 -6.75
N ALA A 75 58.72 -11.28 -6.68
CA ALA A 75 58.53 -12.18 -5.56
C ALA A 75 59.14 -11.57 -4.27
N SER A 76 58.36 -11.54 -3.20
CA SER A 76 58.90 -11.48 -1.83
C SER A 76 57.91 -12.12 -0.87
N ALA A 77 58.31 -13.27 -0.34
CA ALA A 77 57.65 -13.92 0.78
C ALA A 77 57.97 -13.13 2.06
N THR A 78 56.95 -12.62 2.73
CA THR A 78 57.03 -12.30 4.16
C THR A 78 55.68 -12.57 4.80
N ALA A 79 55.74 -13.46 5.78
CA ALA A 79 54.65 -13.93 6.59
C ALA A 79 54.10 -12.86 7.55
N ASN A 80 52.90 -13.18 8.06
CA ASN A 80 52.27 -12.64 9.26
C ASN A 80 51.46 -11.35 9.06
N GLY A 81 50.21 -11.54 8.62
CA GLY A 81 49.18 -10.49 8.61
C GLY A 81 47.84 -11.12 8.96
N ASN A 82 47.32 -10.78 10.13
CA ASN A 82 45.99 -11.11 10.61
C ASN A 82 44.96 -10.68 9.54
N SER A 83 44.49 -11.63 8.73
CA SER A 83 43.49 -11.42 7.68
C SER A 83 42.16 -11.12 8.35
N THR A 84 41.98 -9.85 8.69
CA THR A 84 40.67 -9.27 8.88
C THR A 84 40.03 -9.34 7.51
N GLU A 85 39.33 -10.44 7.24
CA GLU A 85 38.41 -10.57 6.12
C GLU A 85 37.47 -9.37 6.23
N THR A 86 37.80 -8.32 5.49
CA THR A 86 36.85 -7.29 5.11
C THR A 86 35.80 -8.03 4.34
N ALA A 87 34.79 -8.52 5.07
CA ALA A 87 33.57 -9.10 4.55
C ALA A 87 33.12 -8.18 3.43
N PHE A 88 33.28 -8.67 2.20
CA PHE A 88 32.83 -8.01 1.00
C PHE A 88 31.32 -7.89 1.18
N ALA A 89 30.87 -6.76 1.71
CA ALA A 89 29.45 -6.48 1.83
C ALA A 89 28.94 -6.53 0.39
N PRO A 90 28.01 -7.45 0.06
CA PRO A 90 27.49 -7.54 -1.30
C PRO A 90 26.96 -6.15 -1.65
N GLU A 91 27.57 -5.53 -2.67
CA GLU A 91 27.08 -4.24 -3.14
C GLU A 91 25.62 -4.45 -3.56
N PRO A 92 24.67 -3.64 -3.07
CA PRO A 92 23.29 -3.75 -3.48
C PRO A 92 23.25 -3.43 -4.97
N VAL A 93 23.14 -4.48 -5.78
CA VAL A 93 22.97 -4.41 -7.23
C VAL A 93 21.71 -3.59 -7.50
N SER A 94 21.94 -2.30 -7.70
CA SER A 94 20.91 -1.34 -8.00
C SER A 94 20.50 -1.61 -9.43
N ALA A 95 19.49 -2.46 -9.63
CA ALA A 95 18.79 -2.64 -10.90
C ALA A 95 17.99 -1.36 -11.24
N ALA A 96 18.70 -0.24 -11.31
CA ALA A 96 18.22 1.09 -11.62
C ALA A 96 18.21 1.21 -13.14
N GLY A 97 17.05 1.03 -13.77
CA GLY A 97 16.96 1.32 -15.20
C GLY A 97 15.55 1.22 -15.77
N GLN A 98 14.79 0.19 -15.40
CA GLN A 98 13.52 -0.08 -16.09
C GLN A 98 12.27 -0.11 -15.21
N GLY A 99 12.42 -0.22 -13.88
CA GLY A 99 11.28 -0.18 -12.94
C GLY A 99 10.74 1.22 -12.63
N GLY A 100 11.57 2.27 -12.81
CA GLY A 100 11.29 3.59 -12.24
C GLY A 100 9.99 4.25 -12.69
N VAL A 101 9.65 4.20 -13.99
CA VAL A 101 8.44 4.85 -14.51
C VAL A 101 7.17 4.14 -14.00
N LEU A 102 7.19 2.81 -14.01
CA LEU A 102 6.05 2.02 -13.56
C LEU A 102 5.81 2.21 -12.05
N ASP A 103 6.88 2.27 -11.25
CA ASP A 103 6.79 2.57 -9.82
C ASP A 103 6.25 3.97 -9.55
N ILE A 104 6.67 4.99 -10.32
CA ILE A 104 6.14 6.36 -10.20
C ILE A 104 4.64 6.38 -10.52
N VAL A 105 4.22 5.73 -11.61
CA VAL A 105 2.80 5.67 -11.98
C VAL A 105 1.97 4.94 -10.92
N ILE A 106 2.45 3.81 -10.41
CA ILE A 106 1.77 3.05 -9.34
C ILE A 106 1.71 3.87 -8.05
N GLY A 107 2.78 4.56 -7.68
CA GLY A 107 2.83 5.45 -6.52
C GLY A 107 1.83 6.59 -6.64
N PHE A 108 1.76 7.24 -7.81
CA PHE A 108 0.82 8.32 -8.07
C PHE A 108 -0.64 7.86 -8.05
N VAL A 109 -0.94 6.72 -8.68
CA VAL A 109 -2.26 6.10 -8.63
C VAL A 109 -2.64 5.77 -7.18
N SER A 110 -1.73 5.18 -6.41
CA SER A 110 -1.95 4.85 -5.00
C SER A 110 -2.19 6.09 -4.13
N PHE A 111 -1.49 7.18 -4.42
CA PHE A 111 -1.68 8.46 -3.76
C PHE A 111 -3.07 9.05 -4.05
N LEU A 112 -3.49 9.08 -5.32
CA LEU A 112 -4.83 9.53 -5.71
C LEU A 112 -5.94 8.68 -5.07
N LEU A 113 -5.76 7.35 -5.04
CA LEU A 113 -6.68 6.46 -4.35
C LEU A 113 -6.74 6.77 -2.84
N SER A 114 -5.61 7.13 -2.21
CA SER A 114 -5.58 7.48 -0.79
C SER A 114 -6.33 8.78 -0.51
N ILE A 115 -6.15 9.81 -1.34
CA ILE A 115 -6.92 11.06 -1.26
C ILE A 115 -8.41 10.77 -1.43
N MET A 116 -8.77 9.94 -2.41
CA MET A 116 -10.16 9.62 -2.69
C MET A 116 -10.82 8.86 -1.53
N LEU A 117 -10.09 7.96 -0.86
CA LEU A 117 -10.54 7.29 0.37
C LEU A 117 -10.73 8.31 1.51
N LEU A 118 -9.80 9.24 1.67
CA LEU A 118 -9.86 10.28 2.69
C LEU A 118 -11.07 11.19 2.49
N VAL A 119 -11.30 11.67 1.27
CA VAL A 119 -12.47 12.50 0.90
C VAL A 119 -13.76 11.72 1.11
N GLY A 120 -13.79 10.44 0.72
CA GLY A 120 -14.90 9.53 0.98
C GLY A 120 -15.19 9.39 2.48
N GLY A 121 -14.16 9.20 3.30
CA GLY A 121 -14.26 9.10 4.76
C GLY A 121 -14.78 10.39 5.43
N ILE A 122 -14.23 11.54 5.06
CA ILE A 122 -14.68 12.86 5.56
C ILE A 122 -16.14 13.11 5.16
N GLY A 123 -16.51 12.78 3.92
CA GLY A 123 -17.88 12.90 3.45
C GLY A 123 -18.87 12.05 4.26
N LEU A 124 -18.43 10.89 4.75
CA LEU A 124 -19.25 9.98 5.56
C LEU A 124 -19.50 10.56 6.95
N VAL A 125 -18.49 11.19 7.56
CA VAL A 125 -18.59 11.88 8.85
C VAL A 125 -19.52 13.09 8.75
N ASN A 126 -19.40 13.85 7.67
CA ASN A 126 -20.24 15.02 7.40
C ASN A 126 -21.63 14.67 6.87
N ARG A 127 -21.99 13.38 6.81
CA ARG A 127 -23.29 12.88 6.34
C ARG A 127 -23.70 13.41 4.97
N LYS A 128 -22.75 13.55 4.04
CA LYS A 128 -23.09 14.04 2.70
C LYS A 128 -23.41 12.85 1.77
N PRO A 129 -24.46 12.95 0.93
CA PRO A 129 -24.94 11.83 0.10
C PRO A 129 -23.92 11.36 -0.96
N TRP A 130 -23.10 12.27 -1.49
CA TRP A 130 -22.02 11.96 -2.45
C TRP A 130 -20.94 10.99 -1.92
N SER A 131 -20.76 10.86 -0.59
CA SER A 131 -19.69 10.05 0.02
C SER A 131 -19.83 8.58 -0.34
N ARG A 132 -21.08 8.09 -0.39
CA ARG A 132 -21.38 6.70 -0.70
C ARG A 132 -20.92 6.34 -2.11
N SER A 133 -21.28 7.14 -3.10
CA SER A 133 -20.88 6.91 -4.50
C SER A 133 -19.35 6.96 -4.66
N THR A 134 -18.68 7.91 -3.99
CA THR A 134 -17.21 8.01 -4.00
C THR A 134 -16.53 6.77 -3.42
N LEU A 135 -17.01 6.25 -2.28
CA LEU A 135 -16.43 5.07 -1.64
C LEU A 135 -16.67 3.78 -2.44
N ILE A 136 -17.86 3.63 -3.02
CA ILE A 136 -18.17 2.47 -3.88
C ILE A 136 -17.29 2.50 -5.13
N PHE A 137 -17.16 3.67 -5.78
CA PHE A 137 -16.29 3.83 -6.93
C PHE A 137 -14.82 3.55 -6.58
N TRP A 138 -14.35 4.09 -5.45
CA TRP A 138 -13.00 3.82 -4.95
C TRP A 138 -12.75 2.32 -4.74
N ALA A 139 -13.70 1.61 -4.14
CA ALA A 139 -13.55 0.19 -3.86
C ALA A 139 -13.48 -0.63 -5.17
N TRP A 140 -14.29 -0.30 -6.17
CA TRP A 140 -14.20 -0.90 -7.51
C TRP A 140 -12.85 -0.65 -8.17
N LEU A 141 -12.36 0.59 -8.12
CA LEU A 141 -11.05 0.95 -8.68
C LEU A 141 -9.92 0.17 -7.99
N LYS A 142 -9.97 0.03 -6.66
CA LYS A 142 -8.98 -0.72 -5.89
C LYS A 142 -9.02 -2.22 -6.19
N ILE A 143 -10.21 -2.80 -6.35
CA ILE A 143 -10.38 -4.21 -6.76
C ILE A 143 -9.73 -4.43 -8.13
N LEU A 144 -10.05 -3.58 -9.11
CA LEU A 144 -9.49 -3.69 -10.47
C LEU A 144 -7.96 -3.55 -10.45
N LEU A 145 -7.43 -2.55 -9.74
CA LEU A 145 -5.99 -2.36 -9.60
C LEU A 145 -5.30 -3.57 -8.96
N THR A 146 -5.92 -4.17 -7.94
CA THR A 146 -5.37 -5.36 -7.27
C THR A 146 -5.35 -6.56 -8.21
N ILE A 147 -6.37 -6.75 -9.04
CA ILE A 147 -6.39 -7.81 -10.06
C ILE A 147 -5.27 -7.61 -11.08
N ILE A 148 -5.09 -6.38 -11.60
CA ILE A 148 -3.99 -6.06 -12.54
C ILE A 148 -2.64 -6.34 -11.87
N TRP A 149 -2.46 -5.89 -10.62
CA TRP A 149 -1.22 -6.11 -9.88
C TRP A 149 -0.92 -7.60 -9.70
N ILE A 150 -1.92 -8.40 -9.32
CA ILE A 150 -1.78 -9.86 -9.21
C ILE A 150 -1.33 -10.45 -10.56
N ILE A 151 -1.96 -10.08 -11.68
CA ILE A 151 -1.60 -10.59 -13.01
C ILE A 151 -0.15 -10.25 -13.36
N VAL A 152 0.23 -8.97 -13.26
CA VAL A 152 1.60 -8.50 -13.56
C VAL A 152 2.62 -9.20 -12.67
N TYR A 153 2.29 -9.37 -11.40
CA TYR A 153 3.17 -9.99 -10.42
C TYR A 153 3.36 -11.49 -10.68
N PHE A 154 2.30 -12.20 -11.09
CA PHE A 154 2.41 -13.59 -11.54
C PHE A 154 3.31 -13.71 -12.78
N SER A 155 3.18 -12.79 -13.75
CA SER A 155 4.07 -12.76 -14.91
C SER A 155 5.54 -12.52 -14.52
N LEU A 156 5.80 -11.59 -13.59
CA LEU A 156 7.15 -11.31 -13.10
C LEU A 156 7.78 -12.48 -12.34
N ILE A 157 6.99 -13.20 -11.53
CA ILE A 157 7.49 -14.37 -10.80
C ILE A 157 7.97 -15.46 -11.75
N ASP A 158 7.21 -15.73 -12.82
CA ASP A 158 7.59 -16.79 -13.75
C ASP A 158 8.92 -16.48 -14.46
N ASP A 159 9.25 -15.20 -14.66
CA ASP A 159 10.52 -14.75 -15.22
C ASP A 159 11.68 -14.76 -14.20
N GLN A 160 11.44 -14.47 -12.92
CA GLN A 160 12.50 -14.35 -11.89
C GLN A 160 12.86 -15.67 -11.19
N ILE A 161 11.93 -16.62 -11.10
CA ILE A 161 12.19 -17.92 -10.46
C ILE A 161 13.45 -18.63 -11.00
N PRO A 162 13.74 -18.72 -12.31
CA PRO A 162 14.94 -19.42 -12.77
C PRO A 162 16.23 -18.77 -12.25
N MET A 163 16.27 -17.45 -12.14
CA MET A 163 17.44 -16.73 -11.62
C MET A 163 17.68 -17.05 -10.14
N ILE A 164 16.62 -16.99 -9.32
CA ILE A 164 16.68 -17.33 -7.89
C ILE A 164 17.05 -18.80 -7.69
N GLN A 165 16.56 -19.69 -8.55
CA GLN A 165 16.90 -21.12 -8.51
C GLN A 165 18.38 -21.35 -8.79
N GLU A 166 18.98 -20.66 -9.76
CA GLU A 166 20.41 -20.80 -10.05
C GLU A 166 21.29 -20.29 -8.90
N GLU A 167 20.96 -19.13 -8.31
CA GLU A 167 21.71 -18.57 -7.20
C GLU A 167 21.58 -19.41 -5.92
N MET A 168 20.37 -19.89 -5.64
CA MET A 168 20.13 -20.81 -4.53
C MET A 168 20.82 -22.16 -4.73
N ARG A 169 20.85 -22.67 -5.97
CA ARG A 169 21.56 -23.90 -6.30
C ARG A 169 23.07 -23.73 -6.13
N ARG A 170 23.65 -22.60 -6.54
CA ARG A 170 25.08 -22.29 -6.33
C ARG A 170 25.43 -22.23 -4.84
N SER A 171 24.67 -21.45 -4.06
CA SER A 171 24.91 -21.31 -2.62
C SER A 171 24.73 -22.62 -1.84
N MET A 172 23.77 -23.48 -2.21
CA MET A 172 23.63 -24.80 -1.57
C MET A 172 24.66 -25.83 -2.05
N GLN A 173 25.17 -25.71 -3.27
CA GLN A 173 26.28 -26.54 -3.76
C GLN A 173 27.57 -26.24 -3.00
N GLU A 174 27.84 -24.97 -2.69
CA GLU A 174 28.99 -24.57 -1.86
C GLU A 174 28.93 -25.13 -0.45
N GLN A 175 27.71 -25.35 0.09
CA GLN A 175 27.50 -25.99 1.39
C GLN A 175 27.55 -27.54 1.34
N GLY A 176 27.80 -28.14 0.18
CA GLY A 176 27.89 -29.60 0.01
C GLY A 176 26.55 -30.33 0.10
N ASN A 177 25.43 -29.61 -0.01
CA ASN A 177 24.09 -30.13 0.30
C ASN A 177 23.16 -30.15 -0.92
N GLY A 178 23.69 -30.60 -2.07
CA GLY A 178 23.00 -30.54 -3.37
C GLY A 178 21.66 -31.26 -3.42
N ASP A 179 21.54 -32.43 -2.80
CA ASP A 179 20.30 -33.23 -2.82
C ASP A 179 19.14 -32.54 -2.07
N GLN A 180 19.44 -31.76 -1.01
CA GLN A 180 18.41 -31.00 -0.28
C GLN A 180 17.93 -29.78 -1.08
N ALA A 181 18.77 -29.24 -1.96
CA ALA A 181 18.42 -28.06 -2.76
C ALA A 181 17.28 -28.34 -3.73
N GLU A 182 17.30 -29.49 -4.42
CA GLU A 182 16.24 -29.83 -5.38
C GLU A 182 14.88 -30.02 -4.71
N VAL A 183 14.85 -30.67 -3.55
CA VAL A 183 13.63 -30.83 -2.76
C VAL A 183 13.11 -29.45 -2.32
N PHE A 184 13.98 -28.63 -1.74
CA PHE A 184 13.61 -27.31 -1.24
C PHE A 184 13.06 -26.37 -2.34
N ILE A 185 13.69 -26.36 -3.51
CA ILE A 185 13.26 -25.60 -4.68
C ILE A 185 11.84 -26.02 -5.12
N GLY A 186 11.54 -27.32 -5.08
CA GLY A 186 10.22 -27.85 -5.41
C GLY A 186 9.09 -27.32 -4.50
N TRP A 187 9.39 -27.10 -3.22
CA TRP A 187 8.41 -26.59 -2.24
C TRP A 187 8.31 -25.06 -2.20
N ILE A 188 9.38 -24.35 -2.53
CA ILE A 188 9.40 -22.88 -2.48
C ILE A 188 8.35 -22.26 -3.42
N LYS A 189 8.26 -22.72 -4.67
CA LYS A 189 7.36 -22.14 -5.67
C LYS A 189 5.89 -22.14 -5.20
N PRO A 190 5.28 -23.28 -4.80
CA PRO A 190 3.89 -23.28 -4.35
C PRO A 190 3.68 -22.51 -3.04
N ILE A 191 4.65 -22.49 -2.13
CA ILE A 191 4.53 -21.75 -0.87
C ILE A 191 4.46 -20.25 -1.13
N ILE A 192 5.41 -19.70 -1.90
CA ILE A 192 5.46 -18.29 -2.24
C ILE A 192 4.17 -17.88 -2.97
N THR A 193 3.76 -18.65 -3.98
CA THR A 193 2.51 -18.41 -4.71
C THR A 193 1.29 -18.39 -3.79
N THR A 194 1.20 -19.35 -2.85
CA THR A 194 0.07 -19.44 -1.91
C THR A 194 0.02 -18.25 -0.97
N ILE A 195 1.17 -17.85 -0.41
CA ILE A 195 1.27 -16.68 0.48
C ILE A 195 0.80 -15.42 -0.24
N ILE A 196 1.15 -15.28 -1.51
CA ILE A 196 0.84 -14.08 -2.30
C ILE A 196 -0.64 -14.03 -2.66
N ILE A 197 -1.24 -15.17 -3.02
CA ILE A 197 -2.69 -15.26 -3.22
C ILE A 197 -3.42 -14.92 -1.91
N LEU A 198 -2.99 -15.46 -0.77
CA LEU A 198 -3.58 -15.17 0.54
C LEU A 198 -3.46 -13.69 0.91
N MET A 199 -2.29 -13.08 0.68
CA MET A 199 -2.07 -11.67 0.93
C MET A 199 -2.93 -10.79 0.00
N GLY A 200 -3.04 -11.15 -1.28
CA GLY A 200 -3.92 -10.49 -2.24
C GLY A 200 -5.40 -10.58 -1.87
N LEU A 201 -5.87 -11.75 -1.43
CA LEU A 201 -7.22 -11.95 -0.93
C LEU A 201 -7.49 -11.12 0.34
N PHE A 202 -6.53 -11.07 1.26
CA PHE A 202 -6.64 -10.26 2.46
C PHE A 202 -6.75 -8.76 2.12
N LEU A 203 -5.97 -8.28 1.15
CA LEU A 203 -6.07 -6.90 0.66
C LEU A 203 -7.39 -6.61 -0.07
N LEU A 204 -7.99 -7.60 -0.72
CA LEU A 204 -9.32 -7.50 -1.35
C LEU A 204 -10.48 -7.56 -0.36
N ALA A 205 -10.29 -8.16 0.82
CA ALA A 205 -11.34 -8.33 1.81
C ALA A 205 -11.94 -7.00 2.25
N TRP A 206 -11.12 -5.96 2.43
CA TRP A 206 -11.57 -4.63 2.83
C TRP A 206 -12.42 -3.89 1.78
N PRO A 207 -11.96 -3.70 0.52
CA PRO A 207 -12.79 -3.07 -0.51
C PRO A 207 -14.05 -3.88 -0.80
N LEU A 208 -13.99 -5.22 -0.79
CA LEU A 208 -15.19 -6.06 -0.92
C LEU A 208 -16.18 -5.83 0.23
N PHE A 209 -15.68 -5.74 1.47
CA PHE A 209 -16.49 -5.40 2.62
C PHE A 209 -17.18 -4.05 2.44
N LEU A 210 -16.46 -3.01 1.98
CA LEU A 210 -17.06 -1.69 1.72
C LEU A 210 -18.16 -1.73 0.66
N VAL A 211 -17.94 -2.44 -0.46
CA VAL A 211 -18.97 -2.58 -1.52
C VAL A 211 -20.20 -3.30 -0.99
N PHE A 212 -20.02 -4.44 -0.32
CA PHE A 212 -21.13 -5.22 0.22
C PHE A 212 -21.91 -4.43 1.28
N PHE A 213 -21.17 -3.77 2.17
CA PHE A 213 -21.73 -3.01 3.26
C PHE A 213 -22.52 -1.80 2.76
N LEU A 214 -21.91 -0.91 1.98
CA LEU A 214 -22.53 0.30 1.45
C LEU A 214 -23.58 0.00 0.37
N GLY A 215 -23.56 -1.21 -0.20
CA GLY A 215 -24.56 -1.72 -1.12
C GLY A 215 -25.92 -2.03 -0.49
N ARG A 216 -26.01 -2.19 0.84
CA ARG A 216 -27.28 -2.56 1.50
C ARG A 216 -28.34 -1.47 1.37
N ASP A 217 -29.55 -1.85 0.96
CA ASP A 217 -30.69 -0.94 0.76
C ASP A 217 -31.04 -0.13 2.01
N LYS A 218 -30.88 -0.72 3.19
CA LYS A 218 -31.10 -0.02 4.45
C LYS A 218 -30.20 1.21 4.59
N ILE A 219 -28.91 1.08 4.25
CA ILE A 219 -27.97 2.19 4.32
C ILE A 219 -28.30 3.21 3.24
N LYS A 220 -28.64 2.76 2.04
CA LYS A 220 -29.08 3.62 0.93
C LYS A 220 -30.21 4.54 1.37
N ASN A 221 -31.28 3.96 1.92
CA ASN A 221 -32.45 4.72 2.34
C ASN A 221 -32.13 5.73 3.46
N GLU A 222 -31.23 5.36 4.39
CA GLU A 222 -30.76 6.29 5.43
C GLU A 222 -29.90 7.43 4.85
N THR A 223 -28.99 7.14 3.91
CA THR A 223 -28.11 8.13 3.29
C THR A 223 -28.83 9.07 2.33
N ASP A 224 -29.83 8.57 1.61
CA ASP A 224 -30.64 9.38 0.68
C ASP A 224 -31.46 10.43 1.47
N GLY A 225 -31.85 10.11 2.71
CA GLY A 225 -32.50 11.04 3.63
C GLY A 225 -31.62 12.18 4.14
N TRP A 226 -30.29 12.13 3.95
CA TRP A 226 -29.38 13.17 4.46
C TRP A 226 -29.41 14.47 3.64
N GLY A 227 -29.81 14.39 2.37
CA GLY A 227 -29.89 15.57 1.48
C GLY A 227 -31.24 16.29 1.50
N GLY A 228 -32.32 15.61 1.90
CA GLY A 228 -33.69 16.13 1.77
C GLY A 228 -34.14 17.14 2.82
N GLY A 229 -33.46 17.22 3.97
CA GLY A 229 -33.87 18.08 5.09
C GLY A 229 -33.74 19.59 4.82
N LEU A 230 -32.80 20.00 3.96
CA LEU A 230 -32.63 21.42 3.63
C LEU A 230 -33.69 21.94 2.64
N GLN A 231 -34.33 21.05 1.87
CA GLN A 231 -35.33 21.47 0.89
C GLN A 231 -36.67 21.85 1.58
N GLN A 232 -37.06 21.10 2.62
CA GLN A 232 -38.32 21.35 3.34
C GLN A 232 -38.34 22.68 4.13
N ASP A 233 -37.20 23.13 4.66
CA ASP A 233 -37.13 24.42 5.37
C ASP A 233 -37.14 25.62 4.43
N ILE A 234 -36.66 25.47 3.18
CA ILE A 234 -36.66 26.55 2.18
C ILE A 234 -38.07 26.75 1.61
N ASP A 235 -38.80 25.66 1.37
CA ASP A 235 -40.18 25.73 0.84
C ASP A 235 -41.17 26.27 1.88
N GLY A 236 -40.90 26.11 3.18
CA GLY A 236 -41.71 26.67 4.26
C GLY A 236 -41.54 28.18 4.46
N TRP A 237 -40.43 28.77 4.04
CA TRP A 237 -40.15 30.20 4.25
C TRP A 237 -40.70 31.10 3.15
N ASN A 238 -40.92 30.57 1.94
CA ASN A 238 -41.36 31.35 0.77
C ASN A 238 -42.90 31.40 0.61
N GLY A 239 -43.65 30.87 1.59
CA GLY A 239 -45.11 30.78 1.57
C GLY A 239 -45.84 31.70 2.57
N GLY A 240 -45.15 32.66 3.19
CA GLY A 240 -45.72 33.61 4.17
C GLY A 240 -45.76 35.04 3.66
#